data_AF-A2E9R4-F1
#
_entry.id   AF-A2E9R4-F1
#
_cell.length_a   1.000
_cell.length_b   1.000
_cell.length_c   1.000
_cell.angle_alpha   90.00
_cell.angle_beta   90.00
_cell.angle_gamma   90.00
#
_symmetry.space_group_name_H-M   'P 1'
#
loop_
_entity.id
_entity.type
_entity.pdbx_description
1 polymer ?
#
loop_
_entity_poly.entity_id
_entity_poly.type
_entity_poly.pdbx_seq_one_letter_code
_entity_poly.pdbx_strand_id
1 'polypeptide(L)'
;MTSRVKLTNVDRPAMAETPWELENLINFVDSETAEDLLSNFPPKNENVLSKLSLFLEFRKPANVGDYIKYFFESIFLDESQFNISIKAILYLQKFLSSDKSLVALFKSNEVFERLFQKLSEKSFVSSITFLLFDIITSFQPGEIDFLEENTIRQYFNYFASNDRIPNVESPYLIKFIWCMLYQNIGQNLPQDLVEYPLPIFQRNIQNTLNDKAYCSDGLRFILGTTNFNFEFSFPESIERKEDNLYLLMRISSMNNNPALITFEEFFNIFQKYVTFKNKLTHISAFIITHPDDFTEEQTVLLGQYFLENHESFGFPNAKEVLYAFSYLHSDFIWKNVDFLDIFFYYGLTDPDFNSLIIFKCITEKLYDIIKSNDVNYLIKFQELVNENLEAFEEFATISDLHETTSEIILNVFNNSEN
;
A
#
# COMPACT_ATOMS: atom_id res chain seq x y z
N MET A 1 -27.58 -31.71 27.40
CA MET A 1 -26.69 -30.97 28.31
C MET A 1 -25.72 -30.17 27.45
N THR A 2 -25.95 -28.88 27.32
CA THR A 2 -25.03 -27.92 26.70
C THR A 2 -24.30 -27.18 27.81
N SER A 3 -22.98 -27.34 27.86
CA SER A 3 -22.09 -26.49 28.66
C SER A 3 -20.90 -26.14 27.78
N ARG A 4 -21.01 -25.03 27.04
CA ARG A 4 -19.84 -24.30 26.55
C ARG A 4 -19.53 -23.21 27.57
N VAL A 5 -18.33 -23.31 28.11
CA VAL A 5 -17.70 -22.34 29.02
C VAL A 5 -17.51 -21.03 28.26
N LYS A 6 -18.03 -19.93 28.83
CA LYS A 6 -17.80 -18.55 28.39
C LYS A 6 -16.32 -18.22 28.53
N LEU A 7 -15.72 -17.69 27.46
CA LEU A 7 -14.40 -17.09 27.50
C LEU A 7 -14.38 -15.92 28.48
N THR A 8 -13.41 -15.97 29.39
CA THR A 8 -13.06 -14.96 30.39
C THR A 8 -12.59 -13.67 29.72
N ASN A 9 -13.10 -12.55 30.27
CA ASN A 9 -12.65 -11.19 30.04
C ASN A 9 -11.12 -11.09 30.13
N VAL A 10 -10.51 -10.53 29.09
CA VAL A 10 -9.28 -9.75 29.24
C VAL A 10 -9.74 -8.30 29.30
N ASP A 11 -9.51 -7.68 30.46
CA ASP A 11 -9.81 -6.28 30.74
C ASP A 11 -9.22 -5.38 29.66
N ARG A 12 -10.08 -4.87 28.77
CA ARG A 12 -9.79 -3.60 28.10
C ARG A 12 -9.88 -2.53 29.19
N PRO A 13 -8.88 -1.63 29.31
CA PRO A 13 -9.06 -0.45 30.14
C PRO A 13 -10.29 0.29 29.64
N ALA A 14 -11.21 0.52 30.56
CA ALA A 14 -12.45 1.23 30.32
C ALA A 14 -12.15 2.63 29.79
N MET A 15 -12.61 2.91 28.58
CA MET A 15 -13.44 4.09 28.38
C MET A 15 -14.72 3.58 27.73
N ALA A 16 -15.67 3.19 28.57
CA ALA A 16 -17.05 3.35 28.20
C ALA A 16 -17.24 4.87 28.08
N GLU A 17 -17.14 5.40 26.86
CA GLU A 17 -17.76 6.68 26.54
C GLU A 17 -19.23 6.49 26.87
N THR A 18 -19.66 7.06 28.00
CA THR A 18 -21.04 6.91 28.42
C THR A 18 -21.92 7.60 27.36
N PRO A 19 -23.09 7.05 27.01
CA PRO A 19 -24.03 7.72 26.10
C PRO A 19 -24.32 9.18 26.52
N TRP A 20 -24.27 9.46 27.82
CA TRP A 20 -24.35 10.81 28.41
C TRP A 20 -23.16 11.72 28.11
N GLU A 21 -21.92 11.22 27.97
CA GLU A 21 -20.77 12.02 27.51
C GLU A 21 -20.89 12.40 26.02
N LEU A 22 -21.43 11.49 25.21
CA LEU A 22 -21.81 11.75 23.81
C LEU A 22 -22.96 12.76 23.72
N GLU A 23 -23.98 12.61 24.58
CA GLU A 23 -25.12 13.53 24.69
C GLU A 23 -24.69 14.90 25.23
N ASN A 24 -23.70 14.98 26.12
CA ASN A 24 -23.07 16.23 26.58
C ASN A 24 -22.21 16.88 25.49
N LEU A 25 -21.49 16.10 24.68
CA LEU A 25 -20.75 16.61 23.52
C LEU A 25 -21.69 17.16 22.44
N ILE A 26 -22.82 16.49 22.21
CA ILE A 26 -23.89 16.92 21.31
C ILE A 26 -24.60 18.17 21.88
N ASN A 27 -24.88 18.22 23.19
CA ASN A 27 -25.49 19.37 23.88
C ASN A 27 -24.52 20.56 24.03
N PHE A 28 -23.19 20.36 24.03
CA PHE A 28 -22.19 21.44 24.02
C PHE A 28 -22.20 22.22 22.70
N VAL A 29 -22.71 21.59 21.64
CA VAL A 29 -22.88 22.17 20.31
C VAL A 29 -24.26 22.81 20.14
N ASP A 30 -25.21 22.58 21.04
CA ASP A 30 -26.61 23.03 20.92
C ASP A 30 -26.88 24.49 21.33
N SER A 31 -25.89 25.28 21.77
CA SER A 31 -26.10 26.72 22.06
C SER A 31 -25.71 27.67 20.92
N GLU A 32 -24.99 27.19 19.90
CA GLU A 32 -24.60 27.97 18.71
C GLU A 32 -25.04 27.17 17.48
N THR A 33 -25.91 27.74 16.64
CA THR A 33 -26.27 27.10 15.37
C THR A 33 -25.03 27.02 14.46
N ALA A 34 -25.06 26.12 13.49
CA ALA A 34 -24.03 26.11 12.47
C ALA A 34 -23.95 27.46 11.72
N GLU A 35 -25.08 28.14 11.53
CA GLU A 35 -25.11 29.50 11.00
C GLU A 35 -24.42 30.50 11.94
N ASP A 36 -24.58 30.37 13.27
CA ASP A 36 -23.89 31.21 14.24
C ASP A 36 -22.37 31.01 14.19
N LEU A 37 -21.91 29.76 14.08
CA LEU A 37 -20.49 29.46 13.95
C LEU A 37 -19.93 29.98 12.62
N LEU A 38 -20.65 29.81 11.50
CA LEU A 38 -20.25 30.33 10.18
C LEU A 38 -20.27 31.86 10.11
N SER A 39 -21.17 32.52 10.85
CA SER A 39 -21.26 33.98 10.92
C SER A 39 -20.09 34.64 11.66
N ASN A 40 -19.31 33.87 12.42
CA ASN A 40 -18.15 34.36 13.18
C ASN A 40 -16.87 34.47 12.34
N PHE A 41 -16.96 34.70 11.02
CA PHE A 41 -15.77 34.93 10.20
C PHE A 41 -15.25 36.38 10.32
N PRO A 42 -13.94 36.61 10.53
CA PRO A 42 -12.90 35.62 10.80
C PRO A 42 -13.02 35.05 12.24
N PRO A 43 -12.70 33.76 12.47
CA PRO A 43 -12.80 33.15 13.78
C PRO A 43 -11.97 33.91 14.83
N LYS A 44 -12.60 34.25 15.96
CA LYS A 44 -11.97 35.02 17.04
C LYS A 44 -10.92 34.22 17.83
N ASN A 45 -11.01 32.89 17.80
CA ASN A 45 -10.07 31.96 18.43
C ASN A 45 -10.19 30.55 17.84
N GLU A 46 -9.26 29.67 18.19
CA GLU A 46 -9.23 28.27 17.74
C GLU A 46 -10.45 27.44 18.18
N ASN A 47 -11.14 27.82 19.26
CA ASN A 47 -12.28 27.06 19.79
C ASN A 47 -13.47 27.07 18.81
N VAL A 48 -13.64 28.17 18.05
CA VAL A 48 -14.65 28.25 17.00
C VAL A 48 -14.40 27.17 15.94
N LEU A 49 -13.15 26.96 15.53
CA LEU A 49 -12.77 25.92 14.57
C LEU A 49 -12.97 24.52 15.15
N SER A 50 -12.61 24.30 16.43
CA SER A 50 -12.82 23.01 17.09
C SER A 50 -14.30 22.64 17.14
N LYS A 51 -15.18 23.58 17.53
CA LYS A 51 -16.63 23.37 17.55
C LYS A 51 -17.17 23.07 16.15
N LEU A 52 -16.73 23.82 15.15
CA LEU A 52 -17.13 23.61 13.76
C LEU A 52 -16.71 22.22 13.24
N SER A 53 -15.51 21.77 13.60
CA SER A 53 -15.02 20.45 13.22
C SER A 53 -15.84 19.33 13.86
N LEU A 54 -16.17 19.44 15.15
CA LEU A 54 -17.01 18.47 15.84
C LEU A 54 -18.42 18.43 15.24
N PHE A 55 -18.98 19.60 14.90
CA PHE A 55 -20.28 19.68 14.24
C PHE A 55 -20.31 18.90 12.92
N LEU A 56 -19.29 19.06 12.07
CA LEU A 56 -19.17 18.31 10.81
C LEU A 56 -19.05 16.80 11.03
N GLU A 57 -18.22 16.38 12.00
CA GLU A 57 -17.94 14.97 12.28
C GLU A 57 -19.19 14.21 12.76
N PHE A 58 -20.01 14.85 13.60
CA PHE A 58 -21.18 14.19 14.20
C PHE A 58 -22.50 14.42 13.45
N ARG A 59 -22.69 15.55 12.76
CA ARG A 59 -23.99 15.88 12.13
C ARG A 59 -24.04 15.73 10.61
N LYS A 60 -22.90 15.66 9.91
CA LYS A 60 -22.81 15.55 8.44
C LYS A 60 -23.85 16.43 7.70
N PRO A 61 -23.86 17.75 7.96
CA PRO A 61 -24.88 18.65 7.42
C PRO A 61 -24.87 18.67 5.89
N ALA A 62 -26.02 18.93 5.25
CA ALA A 62 -26.11 19.01 3.79
C ALA A 62 -25.19 20.08 3.17
N ASN A 63 -24.79 21.09 3.94
CA ASN A 63 -24.00 22.23 3.48
C ASN A 63 -22.49 22.06 3.74
N VAL A 64 -21.93 20.83 3.78
CA VAL A 64 -20.51 20.58 4.09
C VAL A 64 -19.56 21.55 3.36
N GLY A 65 -19.88 21.93 2.11
CA GLY A 65 -19.09 22.88 1.32
C GLY A 65 -18.86 24.25 1.97
N ASP A 66 -19.84 24.81 2.67
CA ASP A 66 -19.72 26.12 3.31
C ASP A 66 -18.73 26.08 4.49
N TYR A 67 -18.70 24.96 5.21
CA TYR A 67 -17.77 24.75 6.31
C TYR A 67 -16.34 24.53 5.81
N ILE A 68 -16.18 23.71 4.76
CA ILE A 68 -14.87 23.53 4.12
C ILE A 68 -14.35 24.86 3.61
N LYS A 69 -15.20 25.69 3.00
CA LYS A 69 -14.86 27.06 2.60
C LYS A 69 -14.48 27.92 3.81
N TYR A 70 -15.20 27.84 4.92
CA TYR A 70 -14.87 28.57 6.14
C TYR A 70 -13.47 28.22 6.68
N PHE A 71 -13.13 26.93 6.74
CA PHE A 71 -11.77 26.51 7.12
C PHE A 71 -10.73 27.02 6.11
N PHE A 72 -11.01 26.92 4.81
CA PHE A 72 -10.10 27.38 3.77
C PHE A 72 -9.81 28.87 3.88
N GLU A 73 -10.85 29.70 4.03
CA GLU A 73 -10.69 31.14 4.23
C GLU A 73 -9.93 31.47 5.53
N SER A 74 -10.10 30.65 6.57
CA SER A 74 -9.38 30.80 7.85
C SER A 74 -7.87 30.51 7.75
N ILE A 75 -7.39 29.86 6.69
CA ILE A 75 -5.96 29.69 6.42
C ILE A 75 -5.31 31.06 6.19
N PHE A 76 -5.99 31.96 5.47
CA PHE A 76 -5.43 33.21 4.95
C PHE A 76 -5.52 34.39 5.90
N LEU A 77 -5.79 34.12 7.18
CA LEU A 77 -5.74 35.14 8.22
C LEU A 77 -4.31 35.67 8.41
N ASP A 78 -4.23 36.87 9.00
CA ASP A 78 -2.97 37.57 9.28
C ASP A 78 -2.06 36.74 10.20
N GLU A 79 -0.75 37.00 10.15
CA GLU A 79 0.26 36.28 10.94
C GLU A 79 -0.01 36.32 12.47
N SER A 80 -0.69 37.36 12.96
CA SER A 80 -1.13 37.44 14.36
C SER A 80 -2.12 36.34 14.77
N GLN A 81 -2.76 35.69 13.80
CA GLN A 81 -3.71 34.59 13.96
C GLN A 81 -3.11 33.25 13.53
N PHE A 82 -1.78 33.11 13.54
CA PHE A 82 -1.04 31.91 13.11
C PHE A 82 -1.65 30.59 13.59
N ASN A 83 -1.97 30.47 14.88
CA ASN A 83 -2.52 29.23 15.43
C ASN A 83 -3.89 28.86 14.84
N ILE A 84 -4.71 29.87 14.52
CA ILE A 84 -6.02 29.67 13.89
C ILE A 84 -5.83 29.14 12.48
N SER A 85 -4.93 29.73 11.71
CA SER A 85 -4.58 29.27 10.36
C SER A 85 -4.06 27.83 10.37
N ILE A 86 -3.14 27.48 11.27
CA ILE A 86 -2.63 26.10 11.40
C ILE A 86 -3.74 25.13 11.77
N LYS A 87 -4.61 25.49 12.71
CA LYS A 87 -5.74 24.65 13.11
C LYS A 87 -6.72 24.42 11.97
N ALA A 88 -6.97 25.46 11.17
CA ALA A 88 -7.81 25.35 9.98
C ALA A 88 -7.22 24.39 8.94
N ILE A 89 -5.90 24.44 8.70
CA ILE A 89 -5.21 23.48 7.84
C ILE A 89 -5.40 22.05 8.36
N LEU A 90 -5.12 21.80 9.64
CA LEU A 90 -5.23 20.45 10.22
C LEU A 90 -6.65 19.86 10.08
N TYR A 91 -7.68 20.68 10.29
CA TYR A 91 -9.06 20.22 10.10
C TYR A 91 -9.39 19.94 8.63
N LEU A 92 -8.94 20.78 7.70
CA LEU A 92 -9.12 20.50 6.27
C LEU A 92 -8.47 19.18 5.84
N GLN A 93 -7.26 18.90 6.29
CA GLN A 93 -6.58 17.64 6.00
C GLN A 93 -7.35 16.43 6.57
N LYS A 94 -7.89 16.55 7.79
CA LYS A 94 -8.76 15.53 8.38
C LYS A 94 -10.01 15.26 7.52
N PHE A 95 -10.63 16.31 6.97
CA PHE A 95 -11.82 16.14 6.13
C PHE A 95 -11.49 15.58 4.75
N LEU A 96 -10.45 16.06 4.09
CA LEU A 96 -10.01 15.54 2.79
C LEU A 96 -9.59 14.06 2.85
N SER A 97 -8.98 13.63 3.96
CA SER A 97 -8.61 12.23 4.15
C SER A 97 -9.79 11.30 4.42
N SER A 98 -10.90 11.82 4.97
CA SER A 98 -12.10 11.03 5.28
C SER A 98 -13.13 11.02 4.15
N ASP A 99 -13.21 12.07 3.34
CA ASP A 99 -14.09 12.17 2.18
C ASP A 99 -13.39 12.86 1.01
N LYS A 100 -12.86 12.06 0.08
CA LYS A 100 -12.17 12.55 -1.12
C LYS A 100 -13.08 13.33 -2.06
N SER A 101 -14.40 13.18 -2.00
CA SER A 101 -15.32 13.93 -2.88
C SER A 101 -15.27 15.44 -2.60
N LEU A 102 -14.87 15.84 -1.39
CA LEU A 102 -14.68 17.24 -1.01
C LEU A 102 -13.56 17.93 -1.79
N VAL A 103 -12.66 17.18 -2.44
CA VAL A 103 -11.61 17.75 -3.30
C VAL A 103 -12.18 18.58 -4.45
N ALA A 104 -13.42 18.27 -4.90
CA ALA A 104 -14.09 19.01 -5.96
C ALA A 104 -14.28 20.50 -5.62
N LEU A 105 -14.34 20.86 -4.32
CA LEU A 105 -14.42 22.26 -3.86
C LEU A 105 -13.13 23.05 -4.12
N PHE A 106 -12.03 22.36 -4.38
CA PHE A 106 -10.71 22.93 -4.66
C PHE A 106 -10.39 22.97 -6.16
N LYS A 107 -11.33 22.61 -7.04
CA LYS A 107 -11.16 22.61 -8.50
C LYS A 107 -11.20 24.03 -9.11
N SER A 108 -10.29 24.91 -8.66
CA SER A 108 -10.16 26.30 -9.13
C SER A 108 -8.69 26.74 -9.13
N ASN A 109 -8.25 27.45 -10.19
CA ASN A 109 -6.90 28.00 -10.26
C ASN A 109 -6.63 28.99 -9.10
N GLU A 110 -7.62 29.80 -8.74
CA GLU A 110 -7.52 30.80 -7.67
C GLU A 110 -7.17 30.18 -6.30
N VAL A 111 -7.75 29.00 -6.00
CA VAL A 111 -7.47 28.26 -4.76
C VAL A 111 -5.99 27.93 -4.65
N PHE A 112 -5.41 27.47 -5.75
CA PHE A 112 -3.99 27.11 -5.82
C PHE A 112 -3.10 28.35 -5.78
N GLU A 113 -3.41 29.41 -6.51
CA GLU A 113 -2.65 30.67 -6.41
C GLU A 113 -2.61 31.21 -4.98
N ARG A 114 -3.74 31.19 -4.27
CA ARG A 114 -3.80 31.61 -2.86
C ARG A 114 -2.94 30.71 -1.98
N LEU A 115 -3.07 29.38 -2.10
CA LEU A 115 -2.23 28.44 -1.36
C LEU A 115 -0.74 28.65 -1.66
N PHE A 116 -0.37 28.95 -2.90
CA PHE A 116 1.01 29.28 -3.28
C PHE A 116 1.52 30.57 -2.62
N GLN A 117 0.69 31.61 -2.55
CA GLN A 117 1.04 32.84 -1.81
C GLN A 117 1.29 32.52 -0.33
N LYS A 118 0.44 31.69 0.29
CA LYS A 118 0.63 31.27 1.70
C LYS A 118 1.86 30.40 1.90
N LEU A 119 2.19 29.55 0.92
CA LEU A 119 3.41 28.74 0.91
C LEU A 119 4.69 29.60 0.90
N SER A 120 4.62 30.84 0.42
CA SER A 120 5.75 31.78 0.45
C SER A 120 6.02 32.34 1.85
N GLU A 121 5.11 32.15 2.81
CA GLU A 121 5.31 32.50 4.21
C GLU A 121 6.05 31.38 4.95
N LYS A 122 7.26 31.66 5.46
CA LYS A 122 8.14 30.66 6.10
C LYS A 122 7.46 29.85 7.21
N SER A 123 6.56 30.46 7.97
CA SER A 123 5.86 29.84 9.09
C SER A 123 4.85 28.77 8.67
N PHE A 124 4.41 28.78 7.40
CA PHE A 124 3.34 27.92 6.89
C PHE A 124 3.81 26.84 5.92
N VAL A 125 5.08 26.82 5.55
CA VAL A 125 5.58 26.02 4.43
C VAL A 125 5.23 24.54 4.58
N SER A 126 5.51 23.94 5.74
CA SER A 126 5.21 22.53 6.00
C SER A 126 3.71 22.25 5.85
N SER A 127 2.88 22.96 6.61
CA SER A 127 1.43 22.72 6.67
C SER A 127 0.73 22.95 5.34
N ILE A 128 1.11 23.98 4.59
CA ILE A 128 0.57 24.25 3.26
C ILE A 128 1.06 23.21 2.24
N THR A 129 2.31 22.77 2.33
CA THR A 129 2.83 21.71 1.45
C THR A 129 2.03 20.41 1.64
N PHE A 130 1.73 20.02 2.88
CA PHE A 130 0.91 18.83 3.13
C PHE A 130 -0.55 19.00 2.69
N LEU A 131 -1.16 20.16 2.90
CA LEU A 131 -2.51 20.40 2.41
C LEU A 131 -2.58 20.30 0.88
N LEU A 132 -1.60 20.89 0.19
CA LEU A 132 -1.48 20.77 -1.27
C LEU A 132 -1.32 19.31 -1.70
N PHE A 133 -0.51 18.54 -0.98
CA PHE A 133 -0.39 17.10 -1.22
C PHE A 133 -1.73 16.36 -1.12
N ASP A 134 -2.48 16.58 -0.04
CA ASP A 134 -3.76 15.92 0.20
C ASP A 134 -4.79 16.29 -0.88
N ILE A 135 -4.81 17.56 -1.30
CA ILE A 135 -5.66 18.02 -2.40
C ILE A 135 -5.25 17.35 -3.71
N ILE A 136 -3.96 17.40 -4.07
CA ILE A 136 -3.52 17.01 -5.40
C ILE A 136 -3.53 15.50 -5.61
N THR A 137 -3.17 14.73 -4.59
CA THR A 137 -3.24 13.26 -4.65
C THR A 137 -4.67 12.72 -4.56
N SER A 138 -5.65 13.58 -4.30
CA SER A 138 -7.07 13.22 -4.33
C SER A 138 -7.70 13.36 -5.72
N PHE A 139 -7.08 14.11 -6.63
CA PHE A 139 -7.51 14.18 -8.03
C PHE A 139 -7.03 12.95 -8.81
N GLN A 140 -7.88 12.45 -9.72
CA GLN A 140 -7.45 11.44 -10.70
C GLN A 140 -6.51 12.08 -11.74
N PRO A 141 -5.64 11.28 -12.38
CA PRO A 141 -4.82 11.76 -13.49
C PRO A 141 -5.69 12.44 -14.56
N GLY A 142 -5.41 13.71 -14.85
CA GLY A 142 -6.13 14.51 -15.86
C GLY A 142 -7.30 15.34 -15.34
N GLU A 143 -7.68 15.24 -14.07
CA GLU A 143 -8.78 16.05 -13.49
C GLU A 143 -8.36 17.50 -13.14
N ILE A 144 -7.10 17.82 -13.33
CA ILE A 144 -6.47 19.10 -12.96
C ILE A 144 -6.29 20.07 -14.14
N ASP A 145 -7.04 19.86 -15.21
CA ASP A 145 -7.10 20.72 -16.41
C ASP A 145 -7.44 22.19 -16.13
N PHE A 146 -8.01 22.45 -14.94
CA PHE A 146 -8.33 23.78 -14.46
C PHE A 146 -7.13 24.63 -14.00
N LEU A 147 -5.96 24.01 -13.78
CA LEU A 147 -4.77 24.74 -13.34
C LEU A 147 -4.12 25.48 -14.51
N GLU A 148 -3.89 26.77 -14.33
CA GLU A 148 -3.20 27.57 -15.34
C GLU A 148 -1.72 27.22 -15.41
N GLU A 149 -1.18 27.28 -16.62
CA GLU A 149 0.22 27.00 -16.90
C GLU A 149 1.20 27.76 -15.97
N ASN A 150 0.93 29.04 -15.74
CA ASN A 150 1.76 29.91 -14.91
C ASN A 150 1.78 29.44 -13.44
N THR A 151 0.63 29.06 -12.89
CA THR A 151 0.51 28.51 -11.53
C THR A 151 1.36 27.25 -11.40
N ILE A 152 1.28 26.35 -12.37
CA ILE A 152 2.04 25.11 -12.41
C ILE A 152 3.55 25.40 -12.47
N ARG A 153 4.00 26.32 -13.34
CA ARG A 153 5.42 26.75 -13.39
C ARG A 153 5.88 27.33 -12.07
N GLN A 154 5.07 28.13 -11.39
CA GLN A 154 5.41 28.72 -10.09
C GLN A 154 5.63 27.66 -9.02
N TYR A 155 4.73 26.67 -8.93
CA TYR A 155 4.90 25.53 -8.03
C TYR A 155 6.17 24.75 -8.33
N PHE A 156 6.41 24.40 -9.60
CA PHE A 156 7.61 23.67 -9.98
C PHE A 156 8.88 24.46 -9.65
N ASN A 157 8.94 25.76 -9.97
CA ASN A 157 10.08 26.60 -9.67
C ASN A 157 10.31 26.73 -8.15
N TYR A 158 9.25 26.88 -7.36
CA TYR A 158 9.36 26.96 -5.91
C TYR A 158 9.96 25.69 -5.32
N PHE A 159 9.43 24.50 -5.65
CA PHE A 159 9.94 23.24 -5.10
C PHE A 159 11.33 22.88 -5.66
N ALA A 160 11.63 23.25 -6.90
CA ALA A 160 12.94 23.05 -7.51
C ALA A 160 14.04 23.95 -6.90
N SER A 161 13.71 25.18 -6.50
CA SER A 161 14.68 26.14 -5.96
C SER A 161 14.91 26.02 -4.44
N ASN A 162 14.05 25.29 -3.73
CA ASN A 162 14.15 25.10 -2.29
C ASN A 162 14.82 23.76 -1.92
N ASP A 163 16.13 23.65 -2.15
CA ASP A 163 16.92 22.44 -1.82
C ASP A 163 16.86 22.06 -0.32
N ARG A 164 16.58 23.06 0.55
CA ARG A 164 16.31 22.93 1.99
C ARG A 164 15.33 24.02 2.45
N ILE A 165 14.08 23.66 2.74
CA ILE A 165 13.16 24.57 3.43
C ILE A 165 13.53 24.53 4.93
N PRO A 166 13.96 25.66 5.52
CA PRO A 166 14.29 25.70 6.94
C PRO A 166 13.05 25.34 7.78
N ASN A 167 13.25 24.59 8.87
CA ASN A 167 12.24 24.20 9.86
C ASN A 167 11.23 23.11 9.45
N VAL A 168 11.55 22.27 8.46
CA VAL A 168 10.79 21.03 8.21
C VAL A 168 11.57 19.85 8.80
N GLU A 169 10.96 19.09 9.72
CA GLU A 169 11.57 17.93 10.39
C GLU A 169 12.10 16.88 9.40
N SER A 170 11.52 16.82 8.19
CA SER A 170 12.05 16.03 7.07
C SER A 170 12.11 16.88 5.80
N PRO A 171 13.28 17.39 5.38
CA PRO A 171 13.45 18.11 4.10
C PRO A 171 13.14 17.24 2.87
N TYR A 172 12.94 15.94 3.05
CA TYR A 172 12.63 14.97 2.00
C TYR A 172 11.12 14.76 1.81
N LEU A 173 10.29 15.15 2.78
CA LEU A 173 8.83 15.04 2.67
C LEU A 173 8.25 16.03 1.66
N ILE A 174 8.78 17.26 1.60
CA ILE A 174 8.45 18.22 0.55
C ILE A 174 8.86 17.68 -0.83
N LYS A 175 10.00 16.97 -0.91
CA LYS A 175 10.48 16.36 -2.16
C LYS A 175 9.61 15.17 -2.58
N PHE A 176 9.11 14.38 -1.63
CA PHE A 176 8.11 13.34 -1.88
C PHE A 176 6.82 13.93 -2.44
N ILE A 177 6.30 14.97 -1.78
CA ILE A 177 5.10 15.68 -2.20
C ILE A 177 5.29 16.23 -3.61
N TRP A 178 6.47 16.77 -3.91
CA TRP A 178 6.83 17.23 -5.25
C TRP A 178 6.90 16.10 -6.30
N CYS A 179 7.40 14.91 -5.94
CA CYS A 179 7.34 13.73 -6.81
C CYS A 179 5.89 13.35 -7.12
N MET A 180 5.02 13.40 -6.12
CA MET A 180 3.61 13.04 -6.26
C MET A 180 2.82 14.10 -7.03
N LEU A 181 3.13 15.39 -6.83
CA LEU A 181 2.66 16.50 -7.67
C LEU A 181 3.02 16.22 -9.12
N TYR A 182 4.30 15.96 -9.39
CA TYR A 182 4.79 15.75 -10.75
C TYR A 182 4.21 14.50 -11.41
N GLN A 183 3.97 13.43 -10.66
CA GLN A 183 3.30 12.22 -11.17
C GLN A 183 1.84 12.43 -11.53
N ASN A 184 1.07 13.04 -10.62
CA ASN A 184 -0.37 13.21 -10.81
C ASN A 184 -0.68 14.35 -11.79
N ILE A 185 0.22 15.35 -11.87
CA ILE A 185 0.06 16.52 -12.73
C ILE A 185 0.76 16.35 -14.08
N GLY A 186 2.01 15.88 -14.08
CA GLY A 186 2.93 15.96 -15.20
C GLY A 186 2.57 15.14 -16.44
N GLN A 187 1.76 14.08 -16.29
CA GLN A 187 1.40 13.22 -17.43
C GLN A 187 0.53 13.93 -18.50
N ASN A 188 -0.17 15.02 -18.13
CA ASN A 188 -1.06 15.75 -19.04
C ASN A 188 -0.59 17.19 -19.32
N LEU A 189 0.62 17.56 -18.88
CA LEU A 189 1.15 18.88 -19.13
C LEU A 189 1.82 18.98 -20.51
N PRO A 190 1.71 20.14 -21.17
CA PRO A 190 2.61 20.51 -22.26
C PRO A 190 4.07 20.18 -21.94
N GLN A 191 4.76 19.52 -22.88
CA GLN A 191 6.09 18.94 -22.66
C GLN A 191 7.14 19.98 -22.21
N ASP A 192 6.97 21.24 -22.61
CA ASP A 192 7.81 22.38 -22.26
C ASP A 192 7.63 22.87 -20.80
N LEU A 193 6.55 22.47 -20.12
CA LEU A 193 6.36 22.66 -18.67
C LEU A 193 7.02 21.57 -17.86
N VAL A 194 7.08 20.38 -18.45
CA VAL A 194 7.59 19.15 -17.88
C VAL A 194 9.12 19.17 -17.91
N GLU A 195 9.75 19.61 -19.01
CA GLU A 195 11.19 19.48 -19.24
C GLU A 195 12.09 20.36 -18.34
N TYR A 196 11.67 21.57 -17.96
CA TYR A 196 12.50 22.48 -17.16
C TYR A 196 12.83 21.96 -15.73
N PRO A 197 11.89 21.37 -14.97
CA PRO A 197 12.18 20.84 -13.63
C PRO A 197 12.83 19.44 -13.61
N LEU A 198 12.78 18.65 -14.70
CA LEU A 198 13.26 17.25 -14.72
C LEU A 198 14.71 17.06 -14.21
N PRO A 199 15.72 17.87 -14.61
CA PRO A 199 17.09 17.66 -14.15
C PRO A 199 17.26 17.95 -12.65
N ILE A 200 16.54 18.94 -12.14
CA ILE A 200 16.54 19.30 -10.70
C ILE A 200 15.84 18.19 -9.91
N PHE A 201 14.79 17.62 -10.50
CA PHE A 201 14.04 16.51 -9.98
C PHE A 201 14.89 15.24 -9.83
N GLN A 202 15.55 14.81 -10.91
CA GLN A 202 16.47 13.68 -10.90
C GLN A 202 17.61 13.89 -9.89
N ARG A 203 18.21 15.09 -9.87
CA ARG A 203 19.27 15.45 -8.90
C ARG A 203 18.79 15.33 -7.45
N ASN A 204 17.54 15.71 -7.16
CA ASN A 204 16.98 15.66 -5.81
C ASN A 204 16.73 14.24 -5.33
N ILE A 205 16.24 13.36 -6.22
CA ILE A 205 16.12 11.93 -5.93
C ILE A 205 17.52 11.33 -5.71
N GLN A 206 18.49 11.65 -6.56
CA GLN A 206 19.88 11.21 -6.40
C GLN A 206 20.50 11.65 -5.07
N ASN A 207 20.26 12.89 -4.65
CA ASN A 207 20.73 13.39 -3.36
C ASN A 207 20.08 12.65 -2.19
N THR A 208 18.80 12.30 -2.30
CA THR A 208 18.07 11.54 -1.27
C THR A 208 18.55 10.10 -1.20
N LEU A 209 18.80 9.48 -2.36
CA LEU A 209 19.41 8.15 -2.47
C LEU A 209 20.79 8.12 -1.80
N ASN A 210 21.60 9.15 -2.00
CA ASN A 210 22.94 9.26 -1.44
C ASN A 210 22.95 9.60 0.06
N ASP A 211 21.84 10.05 0.64
CA ASP A 211 21.74 10.36 2.06
C ASP A 211 21.56 9.08 2.89
N LYS A 212 22.50 8.81 3.79
CA LYS A 212 22.47 7.63 4.68
C LYS A 212 21.20 7.52 5.50
N ALA A 213 20.58 8.63 5.93
CA ALA A 213 19.38 8.58 6.76
C ALA A 213 18.10 8.33 5.93
N TYR A 214 18.10 8.70 4.64
CA TYR A 214 16.88 8.79 3.82
C TYR A 214 16.96 8.00 2.50
N CYS A 215 17.98 7.17 2.32
CA CYS A 215 18.14 6.30 1.14
C CYS A 215 16.86 5.52 0.78
N SER A 216 16.12 5.03 1.79
CA SER A 216 14.83 4.33 1.59
C SER A 216 13.76 5.24 0.98
N ASP A 217 13.74 6.52 1.33
CA ASP A 217 12.82 7.48 0.72
C ASP A 217 13.26 7.83 -0.70
N GLY A 218 14.56 7.94 -0.95
CA GLY A 218 15.11 8.08 -2.30
C GLY A 218 14.67 6.93 -3.22
N LEU A 219 14.72 5.70 -2.73
CA LEU A 219 14.25 4.51 -3.44
C LEU A 219 12.73 4.53 -3.69
N ARG A 220 11.93 5.01 -2.73
CA ARG A 220 10.49 5.26 -2.93
C ARG A 220 10.21 6.36 -3.93
N PHE A 221 11.10 7.33 -4.10
CA PHE A 221 10.93 8.38 -5.09
C PHE A 221 11.21 7.87 -6.51
N ILE A 222 12.19 6.97 -6.68
CA ILE A 222 12.42 6.28 -7.97
C ILE A 222 11.11 5.59 -8.43
N LEU A 223 10.44 4.86 -7.52
CA LEU A 223 9.18 4.17 -7.81
C LEU A 223 8.10 5.05 -8.42
N GLY A 224 7.88 6.22 -7.81
CA GLY A 224 6.89 7.13 -8.32
C GLY A 224 7.28 7.71 -9.68
N THR A 225 8.56 7.67 -10.05
CA THR A 225 9.10 8.46 -11.16
C THR A 225 9.54 7.60 -12.33
N THR A 226 9.14 6.32 -12.33
CA THR A 226 9.41 5.32 -13.37
C THR A 226 8.95 5.74 -14.75
N ASN A 227 7.92 6.59 -14.86
CA ASN A 227 7.42 7.13 -16.13
C ASN A 227 8.36 8.14 -16.81
N PHE A 228 9.43 8.59 -16.14
CA PHE A 228 10.29 9.68 -16.63
C PHE A 228 11.65 9.23 -17.18
N ASN A 229 11.89 7.91 -17.33
CA ASN A 229 13.14 7.34 -17.86
C ASN A 229 14.41 7.93 -17.23
N PHE A 230 14.40 8.17 -15.91
CA PHE A 230 15.56 8.67 -15.20
C PHE A 230 16.60 7.57 -14.95
N GLU A 231 17.87 7.90 -15.14
CA GLU A 231 19.00 7.06 -14.71
C GLU A 231 19.46 7.50 -13.31
N PHE A 232 19.54 6.56 -12.37
CA PHE A 232 20.02 6.82 -11.00
C PHE A 232 21.23 5.98 -10.68
N SER A 233 22.16 6.56 -9.92
CA SER A 233 23.30 5.85 -9.33
C SER A 233 22.92 5.36 -7.94
N PHE A 234 23.07 4.07 -7.65
CA PHE A 234 22.85 3.55 -6.31
C PHE A 234 24.13 3.69 -5.47
N PRO A 235 24.05 4.19 -4.22
CA PRO A 235 25.24 4.32 -3.39
C PRO A 235 25.81 2.93 -3.06
N GLU A 236 27.11 2.75 -3.27
CA GLU A 236 27.85 1.50 -3.01
C GLU A 236 28.00 1.16 -1.51
N SER A 237 27.45 1.95 -0.57
CA SER A 237 27.81 1.79 0.84
C SER A 237 27.31 0.45 1.41
N ILE A 238 28.28 -0.43 1.65
CA ILE A 238 28.16 -1.81 2.14
C ILE A 238 27.31 -1.93 3.42
N GLU A 239 27.19 -0.87 4.22
CA GLU A 239 26.46 -0.85 5.51
C GLU A 239 24.93 -1.02 5.39
N ARG A 240 24.33 -0.78 4.20
CA ARG A 240 22.87 -0.92 3.97
C ARG A 240 22.52 -1.66 2.68
N LYS A 241 23.49 -2.37 2.07
CA LYS A 241 23.28 -3.09 0.80
C LYS A 241 22.04 -3.97 0.86
N GLU A 242 21.85 -4.67 1.96
CA GLU A 242 20.76 -5.62 2.11
C GLU A 242 19.38 -4.97 2.29
N ASP A 243 19.27 -3.90 3.09
CA ASP A 243 18.02 -3.15 3.22
C ASP A 243 17.61 -2.53 1.88
N ASN A 244 18.59 -2.06 1.11
CA ASN A 244 18.38 -1.52 -0.23
C ASN A 244 17.95 -2.61 -1.21
N LEU A 245 18.61 -3.78 -1.22
CA LEU A 245 18.21 -4.92 -2.04
C LEU A 245 16.81 -5.40 -1.68
N TYR A 246 16.48 -5.47 -0.40
CA TYR A 246 15.14 -5.83 0.06
C TYR A 246 14.10 -4.79 -0.41
N LEU A 247 14.44 -3.51 -0.39
CA LEU A 247 13.57 -2.46 -0.90
C LEU A 247 13.41 -2.55 -2.42
N LEU A 248 14.49 -2.79 -3.18
CA LEU A 248 14.46 -3.03 -4.62
C LEU A 248 13.64 -4.28 -4.98
N MET A 249 13.69 -5.34 -4.17
CA MET A 249 12.81 -6.51 -4.30
C MET A 249 11.34 -6.09 -4.09
N ARG A 250 11.06 -5.30 -3.04
CA ARG A 250 9.72 -4.75 -2.78
C ARG A 250 9.20 -3.94 -3.95
N ILE A 251 10.06 -3.14 -4.57
CA ILE A 251 9.75 -2.37 -5.77
C ILE A 251 9.39 -3.30 -6.92
N SER A 252 10.26 -4.28 -7.19
CA SER A 252 10.07 -5.26 -8.24
C SER A 252 8.79 -6.10 -8.04
N SER A 253 8.37 -6.33 -6.79
CA SER A 253 7.13 -7.05 -6.47
C SER A 253 5.83 -6.27 -6.76
N MET A 254 5.91 -5.03 -7.22
CA MET A 254 4.75 -4.24 -7.64
C MET A 254 4.46 -4.50 -9.12
N ASN A 255 3.19 -4.78 -9.44
CA ASN A 255 2.74 -5.13 -10.78
C ASN A 255 3.27 -4.15 -11.86
N ASN A 256 3.69 -4.68 -13.02
CA ASN A 256 4.30 -3.96 -14.16
C ASN A 256 5.68 -3.32 -13.94
N ASN A 257 6.38 -3.57 -12.83
CA ASN A 257 7.78 -3.12 -12.67
C ASN A 257 8.74 -4.22 -13.13
N PRO A 258 9.88 -3.92 -13.76
CA PRO A 258 10.91 -4.91 -14.06
C PRO A 258 11.61 -5.40 -12.78
N ALA A 259 12.24 -6.59 -12.83
CA ALA A 259 13.11 -7.06 -11.76
C ALA A 259 14.35 -6.17 -11.64
N LEU A 260 14.49 -5.48 -10.49
CA LEU A 260 15.59 -4.56 -10.19
C LEU A 260 16.73 -5.19 -9.40
N ILE A 261 16.62 -6.48 -9.08
CA ILE A 261 17.66 -7.26 -8.40
C ILE A 261 17.93 -8.53 -9.21
N THR A 262 19.17 -8.98 -9.15
CA THR A 262 19.56 -10.26 -9.75
C THR A 262 18.98 -11.44 -8.97
N PHE A 263 18.93 -12.61 -9.60
CA PHE A 263 18.57 -13.84 -8.91
C PHE A 263 19.45 -14.10 -7.67
N GLU A 264 20.76 -13.88 -7.75
CA GLU A 264 21.67 -14.11 -6.60
C GLU A 264 21.30 -13.20 -5.42
N GLU A 265 20.98 -11.93 -5.68
CA GLU A 265 20.53 -10.99 -4.67
C GLU A 265 19.17 -11.37 -4.08
N PHE A 266 18.23 -11.78 -4.94
CA PHE A 266 16.94 -12.32 -4.51
C PHE A 266 17.10 -13.57 -3.64
N PHE A 267 17.93 -14.52 -4.06
CA PHE A 267 18.14 -15.78 -3.35
C PHE A 267 18.77 -15.52 -1.98
N ASN A 268 19.75 -14.61 -1.89
CA ASN A 268 20.30 -14.19 -0.59
C ASN A 268 19.23 -13.58 0.34
N ILE A 269 18.32 -12.76 -0.20
CA ILE A 269 17.17 -12.23 0.55
C ILE A 269 16.23 -13.35 0.97
N PHE A 270 15.90 -14.27 0.06
CA PHE A 270 15.06 -15.43 0.33
C PHE A 270 15.64 -16.23 1.50
N GLN A 271 16.88 -16.69 1.40
CA GLN A 271 17.54 -17.48 2.44
C GLN A 271 17.55 -16.79 3.81
N LYS A 272 17.74 -15.47 3.84
CA LYS A 272 17.83 -14.72 5.09
C LYS A 272 16.48 -14.38 5.71
N TYR A 273 15.47 -14.10 4.89
CA TYR A 273 14.19 -13.54 5.34
C TYR A 273 13.02 -14.50 5.30
N VAL A 274 13.22 -15.72 4.83
CA VAL A 274 12.18 -16.76 4.71
C VAL A 274 11.54 -17.17 6.06
N THR A 275 12.13 -16.80 7.20
CA THR A 275 11.52 -17.00 8.54
C THR A 275 10.69 -15.80 9.04
N PHE A 276 10.70 -14.67 8.34
CA PHE A 276 10.05 -13.44 8.78
C PHE A 276 8.73 -13.21 8.04
N LYS A 277 7.59 -13.46 8.70
CA LYS A 277 6.23 -13.34 8.14
C LYS A 277 6.02 -12.09 7.26
N ASN A 278 6.32 -10.91 7.80
CA ASN A 278 6.08 -9.63 7.10
C ASN A 278 6.96 -9.45 5.84
N LYS A 279 8.03 -10.24 5.71
CA LYS A 279 8.96 -10.20 4.57
C LYS A 279 8.55 -11.20 3.49
N LEU A 280 7.96 -12.33 3.88
CA LEU A 280 7.49 -13.39 2.98
C LEU A 280 6.43 -12.93 1.99
N THR A 281 5.52 -12.02 2.39
CA THR A 281 4.54 -11.43 1.47
C THR A 281 5.23 -10.76 0.27
N HIS A 282 6.36 -10.09 0.49
CA HIS A 282 7.09 -9.39 -0.57
C HIS A 282 7.96 -10.32 -1.41
N ILE A 283 8.54 -11.36 -0.81
CA ILE A 283 9.21 -12.44 -1.53
C ILE A 283 8.22 -13.14 -2.47
N SER A 284 7.05 -13.47 -1.95
CA SER A 284 5.98 -14.16 -2.69
C SER A 284 5.50 -13.28 -3.85
N ALA A 285 5.22 -12.01 -3.58
CA ALA A 285 4.83 -11.06 -4.61
C ALA A 285 5.91 -10.85 -5.70
N PHE A 286 7.20 -10.92 -5.35
CA PHE A 286 8.28 -10.88 -6.32
C PHE A 286 8.21 -12.06 -7.29
N ILE A 287 8.13 -13.29 -6.77
CA ILE A 287 8.03 -14.51 -7.60
C ILE A 287 6.79 -14.46 -8.51
N ILE A 288 5.64 -14.02 -7.97
CA ILE A 288 4.37 -13.93 -8.73
C ILE A 288 4.43 -12.89 -9.85
N THR A 289 5.17 -11.80 -9.64
CA THR A 289 5.31 -10.73 -10.64
C THR A 289 6.32 -11.09 -11.72
N HIS A 290 7.34 -11.88 -11.35
CA HIS A 290 8.49 -12.23 -12.20
C HIS A 290 8.65 -13.74 -12.43
N PRO A 291 7.59 -14.53 -12.66
CA PRO A 291 7.73 -15.99 -12.72
C PRO A 291 8.60 -16.43 -13.90
N ASP A 292 8.56 -15.67 -15.00
CA ASP A 292 9.32 -15.96 -16.23
C ASP A 292 10.79 -15.50 -16.18
N ASP A 293 11.18 -14.72 -15.16
CA ASP A 293 12.57 -14.26 -14.99
C ASP A 293 13.46 -15.34 -14.37
N PHE A 294 12.87 -16.41 -13.82
CA PHE A 294 13.59 -17.53 -13.23
C PHE A 294 13.87 -18.61 -14.29
N THR A 295 15.14 -19.02 -14.43
CA THR A 295 15.46 -20.22 -15.20
C THR A 295 15.00 -21.49 -14.47
N GLU A 296 14.92 -22.62 -15.17
CA GLU A 296 14.62 -23.91 -14.53
C GLU A 296 15.66 -24.24 -13.44
N GLU A 297 16.95 -24.02 -13.69
CA GLU A 297 18.01 -24.27 -12.71
C GLU A 297 17.88 -23.40 -11.46
N GLN A 298 17.48 -22.14 -11.62
CA GLN A 298 17.23 -21.21 -10.52
C GLN A 298 15.98 -21.61 -9.73
N THR A 299 14.94 -22.07 -10.41
CA THR A 299 13.72 -22.59 -9.77
C THR A 299 14.01 -23.86 -8.98
N VAL A 300 14.82 -24.77 -9.53
CA VAL A 300 15.31 -25.97 -8.82
C VAL A 300 16.05 -25.57 -7.56
N LEU A 301 16.97 -24.61 -7.64
CA LEU A 301 17.75 -24.15 -6.47
C LEU A 301 16.84 -23.55 -5.39
N LEU A 302 15.88 -22.71 -5.77
CA LEU A 302 14.89 -22.15 -4.85
C LEU A 302 14.07 -23.24 -4.17
N GLY A 303 13.57 -24.19 -4.96
CA GLY A 303 12.74 -25.27 -4.46
C GLY A 303 13.51 -26.23 -3.55
N GLN A 304 14.75 -26.60 -3.88
CA GLN A 304 15.61 -27.41 -3.02
C GLN A 304 15.87 -26.72 -1.68
N TYR A 305 16.22 -25.43 -1.70
CA TYR A 305 16.42 -24.68 -0.47
C TYR A 305 15.14 -24.63 0.37
N PHE A 306 13.98 -24.45 -0.27
CA PHE A 306 12.70 -24.50 0.42
C PHE A 306 12.45 -25.88 1.07
N LEU A 307 12.63 -26.98 0.34
CA LEU A 307 12.45 -28.35 0.87
C LEU A 307 13.34 -28.60 2.09
N GLU A 308 14.60 -28.20 2.04
CA GLU A 308 15.55 -28.39 3.14
C GLU A 308 15.20 -27.58 4.41
N ASN A 309 14.41 -26.52 4.27
CA ASN A 309 14.20 -25.54 5.34
C ASN A 309 12.72 -25.30 5.68
N HIS A 310 11.76 -25.96 5.00
CA HIS A 310 10.33 -25.70 5.16
C HIS A 310 9.82 -25.89 6.59
N GLU A 311 10.35 -26.88 7.32
CA GLU A 311 10.04 -27.10 8.74
C GLU A 311 10.51 -25.94 9.64
N SER A 312 11.61 -25.28 9.24
CA SER A 312 12.23 -24.18 10.00
C SER A 312 11.55 -22.82 9.80
N PHE A 313 10.67 -22.66 8.80
CA PHE A 313 10.06 -21.37 8.46
C PHE A 313 8.98 -20.90 9.44
N GLY A 314 8.64 -21.71 10.42
CA GLY A 314 7.51 -21.43 11.29
C GLY A 314 6.24 -21.64 10.49
N PHE A 315 5.58 -22.75 10.82
CA PHE A 315 4.31 -23.24 10.32
C PHE A 315 3.30 -22.26 9.68
N PRO A 316 3.03 -21.05 10.20
CA PRO A 316 2.00 -20.20 9.61
C PRO A 316 2.37 -19.51 8.28
N ASN A 317 3.62 -19.59 7.78
CA ASN A 317 4.03 -18.75 6.63
C ASN A 317 4.61 -19.50 5.42
N ALA A 318 4.70 -20.84 5.45
CA ALA A 318 5.15 -21.61 4.30
C ALA A 318 4.15 -21.55 3.13
N LYS A 319 2.86 -21.34 3.44
CA LYS A 319 1.78 -21.27 2.46
C LYS A 319 1.95 -20.11 1.48
N GLU A 320 2.39 -18.94 1.94
CA GLU A 320 2.63 -17.77 1.07
C GLU A 320 3.71 -18.06 0.02
N VAL A 321 4.77 -18.77 0.41
CA VAL A 321 5.83 -19.19 -0.51
C VAL A 321 5.34 -20.26 -1.48
N LEU A 322 4.58 -21.24 -0.99
CA LEU A 322 3.99 -22.29 -1.85
C LEU A 322 2.98 -21.73 -2.85
N TYR A 323 2.18 -20.76 -2.42
CA TYR A 323 1.33 -19.99 -3.29
C TYR A 323 2.16 -19.28 -4.37
N ALA A 324 3.28 -18.66 -4.01
CA ALA A 324 4.16 -18.04 -4.99
C ALA A 324 4.77 -19.05 -5.97
N PHE A 325 5.20 -20.21 -5.47
CA PHE A 325 5.71 -21.32 -6.29
C PHE A 325 4.64 -21.87 -7.24
N SER A 326 3.36 -21.65 -6.95
CA SER A 326 2.27 -22.05 -7.84
C SER A 326 2.30 -21.31 -9.19
N TYR A 327 3.01 -20.16 -9.24
CA TYR A 327 3.22 -19.37 -10.46
C TYR A 327 4.48 -19.78 -11.23
N LEU A 328 5.35 -20.62 -10.66
CA LEU A 328 6.55 -21.10 -11.33
C LEU A 328 6.18 -22.30 -12.22
N HIS A 329 6.50 -22.19 -13.51
CA HIS A 329 6.25 -23.25 -14.50
C HIS A 329 7.36 -24.32 -14.52
N SER A 330 7.74 -24.85 -13.35
CA SER A 330 8.84 -25.81 -13.22
C SER A 330 8.37 -27.23 -12.94
N ASP A 331 8.86 -28.17 -13.76
CA ASP A 331 8.65 -29.60 -13.56
C ASP A 331 9.23 -30.09 -12.23
N PHE A 332 10.32 -29.49 -11.76
CA PHE A 332 10.90 -29.85 -10.47
C PHE A 332 9.92 -29.65 -9.31
N ILE A 333 9.12 -28.57 -9.33
CA ILE A 333 8.13 -28.33 -8.27
C ILE A 333 6.94 -29.29 -8.44
N TRP A 334 6.42 -29.41 -9.67
CA TRP A 334 5.15 -30.11 -9.90
C TRP A 334 5.26 -31.62 -10.02
N LYS A 335 6.43 -32.17 -10.35
CA LYS A 335 6.69 -33.62 -10.45
C LYS A 335 7.42 -34.21 -9.24
N ASN A 336 7.83 -33.38 -8.29
CA ASN A 336 8.50 -33.85 -7.07
C ASN A 336 7.47 -34.19 -5.98
N VAL A 337 7.54 -35.43 -5.50
CA VAL A 337 6.63 -35.97 -4.47
C VAL A 337 6.74 -35.24 -3.13
N ASP A 338 7.91 -34.71 -2.77
CA ASP A 338 8.10 -33.99 -1.51
C ASP A 338 7.32 -32.66 -1.53
N PHE A 339 7.27 -32.00 -2.68
CA PHE A 339 6.42 -30.81 -2.86
C PHE A 339 4.94 -31.16 -2.77
N LEU A 340 4.53 -32.32 -3.27
CA LEU A 340 3.15 -32.78 -3.19
C LEU A 340 2.70 -32.98 -1.73
N ASP A 341 3.53 -33.64 -0.91
CA ASP A 341 3.30 -33.78 0.54
C ASP A 341 3.08 -32.41 1.19
N ILE A 342 4.00 -31.49 0.93
CA ILE A 342 3.98 -30.14 1.47
C ILE A 342 2.74 -29.36 1.01
N PHE A 343 2.36 -29.44 -0.27
CA PHE A 343 1.18 -28.75 -0.77
C PHE A 343 -0.09 -29.23 -0.10
N PHE A 344 -0.27 -30.55 0.06
CA PHE A 344 -1.42 -31.11 0.77
C PHE A 344 -1.45 -30.66 2.22
N TYR A 345 -0.29 -30.74 2.88
CA TYR A 345 -0.13 -30.36 4.26
C TYR A 345 -0.53 -28.90 4.51
N TYR A 346 0.10 -27.96 3.80
CA TYR A 346 -0.14 -26.52 4.01
C TYR A 346 -1.43 -26.03 3.36
N GLY A 347 -1.89 -26.68 2.29
CA GLY A 347 -3.15 -26.34 1.63
C GLY A 347 -4.37 -26.64 2.50
N LEU A 348 -4.36 -27.74 3.24
CA LEU A 348 -5.53 -28.22 4.00
C LEU A 348 -5.53 -27.83 5.48
N THR A 349 -4.36 -27.51 6.09
CA THR A 349 -4.28 -27.21 7.53
C THR A 349 -4.97 -25.89 7.93
N ASP A 350 -5.04 -24.91 7.03
CA ASP A 350 -5.71 -23.61 7.25
C ASP A 350 -6.28 -23.11 5.92
N PRO A 351 -7.40 -23.65 5.45
CA PRO A 351 -7.81 -23.47 4.07
C PRO A 351 -8.30 -22.04 3.80
N ASP A 352 -7.70 -21.39 2.81
CA ASP A 352 -7.99 -20.02 2.39
C ASP A 352 -7.87 -19.87 0.86
N PHE A 353 -7.93 -18.63 0.37
CA PHE A 353 -7.78 -18.35 -1.06
C PHE A 353 -6.42 -18.81 -1.63
N ASN A 354 -5.33 -18.74 -0.88
CA ASN A 354 -4.02 -19.22 -1.35
C ASN A 354 -4.02 -20.74 -1.48
N SER A 355 -4.66 -21.45 -0.53
CA SER A 355 -4.86 -22.89 -0.62
C SER A 355 -5.66 -23.29 -1.87
N LEU A 356 -6.70 -22.54 -2.23
CA LEU A 356 -7.45 -22.75 -3.47
C LEU A 356 -6.57 -22.66 -4.71
N ILE A 357 -5.69 -21.66 -4.78
CA ILE A 357 -4.78 -21.50 -5.92
C ILE A 357 -3.79 -22.68 -6.00
N ILE A 358 -3.23 -23.11 -4.85
CA ILE A 358 -2.33 -24.28 -4.80
C ILE A 358 -3.03 -25.51 -5.39
N PHE A 359 -4.24 -25.84 -4.92
CA PHE A 359 -4.96 -27.02 -5.39
C PHE A 359 -5.45 -26.89 -6.83
N LYS A 360 -5.79 -25.68 -7.28
CA LYS A 360 -6.06 -25.43 -8.69
C LYS A 360 -4.83 -25.73 -9.57
N CYS A 361 -3.64 -25.29 -9.17
CA CYS A 361 -2.44 -25.59 -9.92
C CYS A 361 -2.08 -27.09 -9.90
N ILE A 362 -2.29 -27.80 -8.78
CA ILE A 362 -2.17 -29.27 -8.73
C ILE A 362 -3.11 -29.90 -9.76
N THR A 363 -4.39 -29.54 -9.78
CA THR A 363 -5.36 -30.10 -10.73
C THR A 363 -5.00 -29.84 -12.18
N GLU A 364 -4.51 -28.65 -12.50
CA GLU A 364 -4.03 -28.32 -13.85
C GLU A 364 -2.82 -29.19 -14.25
N LYS A 365 -1.89 -29.44 -13.33
CA LYS A 365 -0.67 -30.21 -13.59
C LYS A 365 -0.88 -31.71 -13.60
N LEU A 366 -1.86 -32.24 -12.87
CA LEU A 366 -2.19 -33.67 -12.85
C LEU A 366 -2.40 -34.24 -14.26
N TYR A 367 -2.97 -33.46 -15.18
CA TYR A 367 -3.15 -33.91 -16.56
C TYR A 367 -1.82 -34.25 -17.25
N ASP A 368 -0.80 -33.43 -17.06
CA ASP A 368 0.53 -33.65 -17.63
C ASP A 368 1.24 -34.82 -16.94
N ILE A 369 1.05 -34.97 -15.61
CA ILE A 369 1.56 -36.11 -14.83
C ILE A 369 0.97 -37.42 -15.36
N ILE A 370 -0.35 -37.50 -15.51
CA ILE A 370 -1.07 -38.67 -16.01
C ILE A 370 -0.57 -39.03 -17.43
N LYS A 371 -0.43 -38.03 -18.31
CA LYS A 371 0.13 -38.24 -19.66
C LYS A 371 1.56 -38.79 -19.65
N SER A 372 2.38 -38.30 -18.72
CA SER A 372 3.77 -38.75 -18.59
C SER A 372 3.90 -40.12 -17.90
N ASN A 373 2.80 -40.64 -17.35
CA ASN A 373 2.72 -41.91 -16.63
C ASN A 373 3.73 -42.00 -15.47
N ASP A 374 3.86 -40.93 -14.68
CA ASP A 374 4.67 -40.93 -13.46
C ASP A 374 3.93 -41.67 -12.33
N VAL A 375 4.12 -42.99 -12.31
CA VAL A 375 3.42 -43.90 -11.40
C VAL A 375 3.68 -43.57 -9.93
N ASN A 376 4.90 -43.15 -9.58
CA ASN A 376 5.25 -42.86 -8.19
C ASN A 376 4.51 -41.63 -7.68
N TYR A 377 4.44 -40.58 -8.50
CA TYR A 377 3.69 -39.39 -8.16
C TYR A 377 2.19 -39.70 -8.00
N LEU A 378 1.61 -40.49 -8.92
CA LEU A 378 0.18 -40.83 -8.87
C LEU A 378 -0.18 -41.69 -7.65
N ILE A 379 0.67 -42.64 -7.27
CA ILE A 379 0.48 -43.42 -6.03
C ILE A 379 0.50 -42.49 -4.83
N LYS A 380 1.50 -41.62 -4.74
CA LYS A 380 1.64 -40.69 -3.61
C LYS A 380 0.48 -39.69 -3.53
N PHE A 381 0.02 -39.19 -4.67
CA PHE A 381 -1.16 -38.33 -4.76
C PHE A 381 -2.41 -39.05 -4.24
N GLN A 382 -2.59 -40.33 -4.60
CA GLN A 382 -3.71 -41.15 -4.11
C GLN A 382 -3.65 -41.38 -2.60
N GLU A 383 -2.48 -41.70 -2.06
CA GLU A 383 -2.26 -41.84 -0.62
C GLU A 383 -2.68 -40.57 0.12
N LEU A 384 -2.19 -39.41 -0.33
CA LEU A 384 -2.49 -38.11 0.28
C LEU A 384 -3.98 -37.75 0.22
N VAL A 385 -4.68 -38.04 -0.87
CA VAL A 385 -6.13 -37.80 -0.95
C VAL A 385 -6.90 -38.69 0.03
N ASN A 386 -6.56 -39.98 0.11
CA ASN A 386 -7.21 -40.90 1.04
C ASN A 386 -6.96 -40.54 2.52
N GLU A 387 -5.74 -40.08 2.84
CA GLU A 387 -5.37 -39.64 4.18
C GLU A 387 -6.11 -38.36 4.62
N ASN A 388 -6.57 -37.54 3.67
CA ASN A 388 -7.11 -36.21 3.93
C ASN A 388 -8.57 -36.02 3.49
N LEU A 389 -9.35 -37.10 3.34
CA LEU A 389 -10.75 -37.02 2.88
C LEU A 389 -11.61 -36.05 3.72
N GLU A 390 -11.53 -36.13 5.06
CA GLU A 390 -12.28 -35.24 5.96
C GLU A 390 -11.86 -33.77 5.79
N ALA A 391 -10.57 -33.51 5.55
CA ALA A 391 -10.07 -32.15 5.34
C ALA A 391 -10.54 -31.56 4.00
N PHE A 392 -10.73 -32.38 2.96
CA PHE A 392 -11.34 -31.93 1.70
C PHE A 392 -12.83 -31.60 1.84
N GLU A 393 -13.55 -32.29 2.72
CA GLU A 393 -14.94 -31.93 3.05
C GLU A 393 -14.97 -30.55 3.72
N GLU A 394 -14.10 -30.30 4.69
CA GLU A 394 -13.97 -28.97 5.32
C GLU A 394 -13.60 -27.89 4.30
N PHE A 395 -12.62 -28.15 3.44
CA PHE A 395 -12.19 -27.27 2.36
C PHE A 395 -13.36 -26.90 1.43
N ALA A 396 -14.17 -27.88 1.03
CA ALA A 396 -15.31 -27.68 0.14
C ALA A 396 -16.36 -26.72 0.71
N THR A 397 -16.50 -26.62 2.03
CA THR A 397 -17.50 -25.75 2.66
C THR A 397 -17.20 -24.25 2.60
N ILE A 398 -15.99 -23.86 2.16
CA ILE A 398 -15.53 -22.46 2.20
C ILE A 398 -16.17 -21.62 1.11
N SER A 399 -16.23 -22.13 -0.13
CA SER A 399 -16.92 -21.50 -1.25
C SER A 399 -17.15 -22.49 -2.39
N ASP A 400 -18.06 -22.17 -3.32
CA ASP A 400 -18.36 -22.96 -4.52
C ASP A 400 -17.10 -23.33 -5.35
N LEU A 401 -16.09 -22.45 -5.36
CA LEU A 401 -14.81 -22.70 -6.04
C LEU A 401 -13.96 -23.77 -5.32
N HIS A 402 -14.03 -23.82 -3.99
CA HIS A 402 -13.36 -24.85 -3.21
C HIS A 402 -14.06 -26.19 -3.39
N GLU A 403 -15.39 -26.20 -3.35
CA GLU A 403 -16.20 -27.39 -3.64
C GLU A 403 -15.85 -27.98 -5.01
N THR A 404 -15.87 -27.17 -6.07
CA THR A 404 -15.53 -27.61 -7.43
C THR A 404 -14.10 -28.18 -7.51
N THR A 405 -13.14 -27.52 -6.86
CA THR A 405 -11.74 -27.98 -6.84
C THR A 405 -11.59 -29.32 -6.11
N SER A 406 -12.23 -29.47 -4.94
CA SER A 406 -12.27 -30.72 -4.18
C SER A 406 -12.90 -31.84 -5.00
N GLU A 407 -14.04 -31.58 -5.65
CA GLU A 407 -14.70 -32.57 -6.50
C GLU A 407 -13.79 -33.05 -7.63
N ILE A 408 -13.07 -32.14 -8.30
CA ILE A 408 -12.13 -32.53 -9.37
C ILE A 408 -11.04 -33.43 -8.80
N ILE A 409 -10.40 -33.03 -7.70
CA ILE A 409 -9.33 -33.80 -7.05
C ILE A 409 -9.82 -35.20 -6.66
N LEU A 410 -11.00 -35.30 -6.04
CA LEU A 410 -11.59 -36.58 -5.62
C LEU A 410 -12.04 -37.43 -6.82
N ASN A 411 -12.57 -36.82 -7.88
CA ASN A 411 -13.08 -37.53 -9.06
C ASN A 411 -12.00 -38.01 -10.04
N VAL A 412 -10.79 -37.43 -10.00
CA VAL A 412 -9.62 -37.97 -10.71
C VAL A 412 -9.36 -39.43 -10.33
N PHE A 413 -9.80 -39.88 -9.14
CA PHE A 413 -9.67 -41.26 -8.68
C PHE A 413 -10.91 -42.11 -8.86
N ASN A 414 -12.11 -41.55 -8.68
CA ASN A 414 -13.35 -42.35 -8.79
C ASN A 414 -13.63 -42.86 -10.21
N ASN A 415 -12.94 -42.33 -11.23
CA ASN A 415 -13.08 -42.77 -12.62
C ASN A 415 -11.94 -43.69 -13.11
N SER A 416 -10.99 -44.09 -12.27
CA SER A 416 -9.87 -44.99 -12.64
C SER A 416 -10.14 -46.48 -12.39
N GLU A 417 -11.39 -46.87 -12.10
CA GLU A 417 -11.84 -48.28 -12.21
C GLU A 417 -12.02 -48.75 -13.68
N ASN A 418 -11.49 -48.02 -14.68
CA ASN A 418 -11.41 -48.44 -16.09
C ASN A 418 -10.01 -48.31 -16.69
#